data_AF-A0A5C3LTN1-F1
#
_entry.id   AF-A0A5C3LTN1-F1
#
_cell.length_a   1.000
_cell.length_b   1.000
_cell.length_c   1.000
_cell.angle_alpha   90.00
_cell.angle_beta   90.00
_cell.angle_gamma   90.00
#
_symmetry.space_group_name_H-M   'P 1'
#
loop_
_entity.id
_entity.type
_entity.pdbx_description
1 polymer ?
#
loop_
_entity_poly.entity_id
_entity_poly.type
_entity_poly.pdbx_seq_one_letter_code
_entity_poly.pdbx_strand_id
1 'polypeptide(L)'
;MLDQGNGRVWLVKIPKFLMERWSAVKVEDVHLATLRVYTAEPGKKTRIILFLPPNQDPNAPAPGTPPPVDPKRPTFEYTTTFPTSGAEPDCYELEMVNDAVENQIVVAERPKDPTLSASTSAAAATTNTRARTTILTGRIKHECNLRPAFSASYRKQMRERHRKYNTPMRQIRMIEDAGVVGGRGGVNRLTSSVGVGAGGAFGDLIKTKPKQPKGAFEHMTRMPRNQLLDAIFLHFRESSR
;
A
#
# COMPACT_ATOMS: atom_id res chain seq x y z
N MET A 1 11.75 28.97 -22.71
CA MET A 1 10.94 28.62 -23.90
C MET A 1 9.99 27.52 -23.45
N LEU A 2 8.69 27.82 -23.24
CA LEU A 2 7.71 26.78 -22.91
C LEU A 2 7.49 25.96 -24.16
N ASP A 3 7.93 24.72 -24.16
CA ASP A 3 7.81 23.79 -25.29
C ASP A 3 6.32 23.55 -25.56
N GLN A 4 5.77 24.24 -26.55
CA GLN A 4 4.37 24.18 -26.92
C GLN A 4 4.09 22.84 -27.62
N GLY A 5 3.82 21.80 -26.83
CA GLY A 5 2.66 20.91 -26.94
C GLY A 5 2.29 20.22 -28.25
N ASN A 6 3.11 20.27 -29.30
CA ASN A 6 2.77 19.70 -30.61
C ASN A 6 3.31 18.27 -30.81
N GLY A 7 3.89 17.68 -29.77
CA GLY A 7 4.41 16.31 -29.80
C GLY A 7 3.30 15.28 -29.97
N ARG A 8 3.51 14.30 -30.87
CA ARG A 8 2.70 13.08 -30.95
C ARG A 8 3.28 12.06 -29.99
N VAL A 9 2.48 11.58 -29.05
CA VAL A 9 2.90 10.60 -28.05
C VAL A 9 2.09 9.32 -28.15
N TRP A 10 2.62 8.23 -27.60
CA TRP A 10 1.93 6.94 -27.55
C TRP A 10 1.54 6.65 -26.11
N LEU A 11 0.31 6.18 -25.89
CA LEU A 11 -0.14 5.69 -24.60
C LEU A 11 0.10 4.19 -24.53
N VAL A 12 0.90 3.73 -23.58
CA VAL A 12 1.20 2.30 -23.42
C VAL A 12 0.72 1.80 -22.06
N LYS A 13 -0.15 0.79 -22.08
CA LYS A 13 -0.53 0.04 -20.87
C LYS A 13 0.57 -0.95 -20.51
N ILE A 14 1.23 -0.74 -19.38
CA ILE A 14 2.37 -1.55 -18.91
C ILE A 14 1.92 -2.49 -17.78
N PRO A 15 2.33 -3.78 -17.78
CA PRO A 15 2.06 -4.68 -16.67
C PRO A 15 2.66 -4.19 -15.35
N LYS A 16 1.88 -4.27 -14.26
CA LYS A 16 2.24 -3.72 -12.94
C LYS A 16 3.66 -4.09 -12.48
N PHE A 17 4.03 -5.35 -12.62
CA PHE A 17 5.34 -5.85 -12.19
C PHE A 17 6.52 -5.27 -12.98
N LEU A 18 6.33 -4.98 -14.26
CA LEU A 18 7.36 -4.33 -15.07
C LEU A 18 7.51 -2.87 -14.63
N MET A 19 6.39 -2.21 -14.34
CA MET A 19 6.39 -0.86 -13.77
C MET A 19 7.08 -0.83 -12.39
N GLU A 20 6.81 -1.79 -11.51
CA GLU A 20 7.48 -1.93 -10.22
C GLU A 20 9.01 -2.06 -10.39
N ARG A 21 9.47 -2.88 -11.33
CA ARG A 21 10.89 -3.02 -11.69
C ARG A 21 11.51 -1.70 -12.14
N TRP A 22 10.88 -0.99 -13.07
CA TRP A 22 11.40 0.29 -13.55
C TRP A 22 11.38 1.37 -12.46
N SER A 23 10.37 1.35 -11.58
CA SER A 23 10.30 2.28 -10.45
C SER A 23 11.33 2.02 -9.35
N ALA A 24 11.89 0.81 -9.27
CA ALA A 24 12.95 0.46 -8.33
C ALA A 24 14.32 1.00 -8.76
N VAL A 25 14.50 1.35 -10.04
CA VAL A 25 15.73 1.96 -10.56
C VAL A 25 15.73 3.43 -10.18
N LYS A 26 16.64 3.82 -9.28
CA LYS A 26 16.77 5.21 -8.79
C LYS A 26 17.85 6.03 -9.52
N VAL A 27 18.64 5.37 -10.35
CA VAL A 27 19.72 6.01 -11.10
C VAL A 27 19.11 6.60 -12.38
N GLU A 28 19.42 7.86 -12.64
CA GLU A 28 19.01 8.56 -13.86
C GLU A 28 19.79 8.04 -15.07
N ASP A 29 19.25 8.28 -16.27
CA ASP A 29 19.89 7.90 -17.55
C ASP A 29 20.23 6.40 -17.72
N VAL A 30 19.50 5.52 -17.03
CA VAL A 30 19.63 4.07 -17.20
C VAL A 30 18.79 3.59 -18.37
N HIS A 31 19.41 2.87 -19.31
CA HIS A 31 18.67 2.19 -20.37
C HIS A 31 17.80 1.08 -19.76
N LEU A 32 16.48 1.12 -19.99
CA LEU A 32 15.54 0.18 -19.35
C LEU A 32 15.11 -0.96 -20.26
N ALA A 33 15.03 -0.70 -21.57
CA ALA A 33 14.55 -1.64 -22.57
C ALA A 33 14.87 -1.16 -23.99
N THR A 34 15.00 -2.10 -24.92
CA THR A 34 15.12 -1.81 -26.36
C THR A 34 13.84 -2.23 -27.07
N LEU A 35 13.21 -1.31 -27.80
CA LEU A 35 12.01 -1.59 -28.57
C LEU A 35 12.39 -1.78 -30.05
N ARG A 36 12.00 -2.91 -30.64
CA ARG A 36 12.20 -3.22 -32.05
C ARG A 36 10.87 -3.21 -32.78
N VAL A 37 10.81 -2.40 -33.84
CA VAL A 37 9.65 -2.29 -34.72
C VAL A 37 9.91 -3.11 -35.98
N TYR A 38 9.08 -4.11 -36.23
CA TYR A 38 9.06 -4.87 -37.46
C TYR A 38 7.96 -4.28 -38.35
N THR A 39 8.37 -3.45 -39.31
CA THR A 39 7.48 -2.91 -40.33
C THR A 39 6.99 -4.05 -41.19
N ALA A 40 5.67 -4.20 -41.30
CA ALA A 40 5.06 -5.23 -42.11
C ALA A 40 4.77 -4.71 -43.53
N GLU A 41 4.57 -5.62 -44.48
CA GLU A 41 4.10 -5.28 -45.82
C GLU A 41 2.73 -4.57 -45.76
N PRO A 42 2.38 -3.75 -46.77
CA PRO A 42 1.09 -3.07 -46.82
C PRO A 42 -0.06 -4.06 -46.60
N GLY A 43 -0.86 -3.84 -45.54
CA GLY A 43 -2.00 -4.70 -45.18
C GLY A 43 -1.74 -5.69 -44.04
N LYS A 44 -0.48 -5.90 -43.61
CA LYS A 44 -0.16 -6.67 -42.41
C LYS A 44 0.04 -5.74 -41.21
N LYS A 45 -0.31 -6.21 -40.01
CA LYS A 45 -0.12 -5.44 -38.77
C LYS A 45 1.37 -5.32 -38.44
N THR A 46 1.81 -4.09 -38.14
CA THR A 46 3.16 -3.83 -37.62
C THR A 46 3.36 -4.60 -36.33
N ARG A 47 4.46 -5.34 -36.23
CA ARG A 47 4.79 -6.11 -35.03
C ARG A 47 5.84 -5.38 -34.22
N ILE A 48 5.58 -5.13 -32.95
CA ILE A 48 6.48 -4.38 -32.09
C ILE A 48 6.86 -5.24 -30.89
N ILE A 49 8.15 -5.40 -30.63
CA ILE A 49 8.66 -6.22 -29.53
C ILE A 49 9.59 -5.39 -28.66
N LEU A 50 9.33 -5.37 -27.37
CA LEU A 50 10.16 -4.78 -26.34
C LEU A 50 11.03 -5.86 -25.70
N PHE A 51 12.34 -5.66 -25.73
CA PHE A 51 13.34 -6.54 -25.13
C PHE A 51 13.87 -5.90 -23.86
N LEU A 52 13.90 -6.68 -22.78
CA LEU A 52 14.53 -6.28 -21.53
C LEU A 52 16.00 -6.70 -21.50
N PRO A 53 16.86 -5.91 -20.84
CA PRO A 53 18.23 -6.31 -20.59
C PRO A 53 18.26 -7.58 -19.72
N PRO A 54 19.32 -8.41 -19.87
CA PRO A 54 19.53 -9.54 -18.97
C PRO A 54 19.53 -9.08 -17.52
N ASN A 55 18.88 -9.85 -16.65
CA ASN A 55 18.87 -9.58 -15.22
C ASN A 55 19.65 -10.64 -14.45
N GLN A 56 20.57 -10.20 -13.59
CA GLN A 56 21.23 -11.04 -12.60
C GLN A 56 20.53 -10.85 -11.26
N ASP A 57 19.90 -11.92 -10.77
CA ASP A 57 19.34 -11.92 -9.42
C ASP A 57 20.48 -12.10 -8.41
N PRO A 58 20.70 -11.13 -7.49
CA PRO A 58 21.75 -11.24 -6.47
C PRO A 58 21.55 -12.43 -5.52
N ASN A 59 20.32 -12.98 -5.44
CA ASN A 59 20.01 -14.13 -4.59
C ASN A 59 20.07 -15.47 -5.33
N ALA A 60 20.26 -15.47 -6.65
CA ALA A 60 20.41 -16.70 -7.41
C ALA A 60 21.86 -17.21 -7.28
N PRO A 61 22.08 -18.53 -7.10
CA PRO A 61 23.42 -19.08 -7.21
C PRO A 61 23.98 -18.74 -8.59
N ALA A 62 25.18 -18.16 -8.62
CA ALA A 62 25.80 -17.62 -9.83
C ALA A 62 25.63 -18.62 -11.01
N PRO A 63 24.98 -18.21 -12.12
CA PRO A 63 24.90 -19.07 -13.29
C PRO A 63 26.31 -19.22 -13.86
N GLY A 64 26.93 -20.40 -13.66
CA GLY A 64 28.24 -20.75 -14.23
C GLY A 64 28.25 -20.86 -15.76
N THR A 65 27.11 -20.58 -16.41
CA THR A 65 26.95 -20.61 -17.85
C THR A 65 26.24 -19.33 -18.31
N PRO A 66 26.87 -18.51 -19.18
CA PRO A 66 26.17 -17.39 -19.79
C PRO A 66 24.94 -17.91 -20.56
N PRO A 67 23.79 -17.21 -20.50
CA PRO A 67 22.60 -17.62 -21.24
C PRO A 67 22.94 -17.69 -22.74
N PRO A 68 22.41 -18.69 -23.48
CA PRO A 68 22.65 -18.81 -24.92
C PRO A 68 22.32 -17.50 -25.64
N VAL A 69 23.27 -16.97 -26.39
CA VAL A 69 23.09 -15.74 -27.16
C VAL A 69 22.14 -16.04 -28.32
N ASP A 70 20.89 -15.61 -28.21
CA ASP A 70 19.92 -15.69 -29.30
C ASP A 70 20.18 -14.56 -30.31
N PRO A 71 20.58 -14.87 -31.56
CA PRO A 71 20.88 -13.85 -32.58
C PRO A 71 19.66 -13.00 -32.95
N LYS A 72 18.43 -13.44 -32.60
CA LYS A 72 17.22 -12.64 -32.83
C LYS A 72 17.03 -11.55 -31.78
N ARG A 73 17.81 -11.53 -30.70
CA ARG A 73 17.71 -10.53 -29.64
C ARG A 73 18.73 -9.41 -29.82
N PRO A 74 18.40 -8.19 -29.38
CA PRO A 74 19.40 -7.13 -29.29
C PRO A 74 20.45 -7.48 -28.23
N THR A 75 21.70 -7.13 -28.51
CA THR A 75 22.78 -7.20 -27.53
C THR A 75 22.65 -6.02 -26.57
N PHE A 76 22.73 -6.30 -25.28
CA PHE A 76 22.75 -5.27 -24.24
C PHE A 76 24.17 -5.18 -23.68
N GLU A 77 24.72 -3.97 -23.60
CA GLU A 77 26.07 -3.74 -23.05
C GLU A 77 26.12 -3.84 -21.52
N TYR A 78 24.96 -3.69 -20.87
CA TYR A 78 24.82 -3.73 -19.43
C TYR A 78 23.84 -4.84 -19.02
N THR A 79 24.04 -5.32 -17.80
CA THR A 79 23.17 -6.28 -17.13
C THR A 79 22.53 -5.58 -15.96
N THR A 80 21.24 -5.79 -15.77
CA THR A 80 20.56 -5.26 -14.60
C THR A 80 20.74 -6.18 -13.40
N THR A 81 20.74 -5.62 -12.20
CA THR A 81 20.83 -6.38 -10.94
C THR A 81 19.72 -5.95 -10.00
N PHE A 82 18.66 -6.76 -9.92
CA PHE A 82 17.62 -6.57 -8.90
C PHE A 82 17.05 -7.92 -8.44
N PRO A 83 16.65 -7.99 -7.15
CA PRO A 83 16.07 -9.20 -6.59
C PRO A 83 14.78 -9.53 -7.34
N THR A 84 14.78 -10.68 -7.99
CA THR A 84 13.61 -11.10 -8.77
C THR A 84 12.86 -12.15 -7.99
N SER A 85 11.56 -11.95 -7.79
CA SER A 85 10.72 -12.92 -7.07
C SER A 85 10.39 -14.18 -7.91
N GLY A 86 11.07 -14.45 -9.02
CA GLY A 86 10.81 -15.56 -9.95
C GLY A 86 11.49 -15.43 -11.32
N ALA A 87 11.19 -16.32 -12.27
CA ALA A 87 11.70 -16.22 -13.65
C ALA A 87 10.88 -15.19 -14.45
N GLU A 88 11.49 -14.09 -14.89
CA GLU A 88 10.81 -13.03 -15.64
C GLU A 88 10.71 -13.32 -17.15
N PRO A 89 9.71 -12.76 -17.85
CA PRO A 89 9.70 -12.74 -19.31
C PRO A 89 10.71 -11.69 -19.81
N ASP A 90 11.62 -12.14 -20.66
CA ASP A 90 12.68 -11.27 -21.20
C ASP A 90 12.18 -10.34 -22.30
N CYS A 91 11.03 -10.65 -22.90
CA CYS A 91 10.45 -9.86 -23.99
C CYS A 91 8.93 -9.75 -23.87
N TYR A 92 8.44 -8.64 -24.41
CA TYR A 92 7.03 -8.27 -24.42
C TYR A 92 6.65 -7.87 -25.84
N GLU A 93 5.47 -8.27 -26.26
CA GLU A 93 4.87 -7.82 -27.51
C GLU A 93 4.00 -6.59 -27.22
N LEU A 94 4.26 -5.52 -27.96
CA LEU A 94 3.47 -4.30 -27.88
C LEU A 94 2.38 -4.40 -28.95
N GLU A 95 1.14 -4.53 -28.51
CA GLU A 95 -0.02 -4.58 -29.38
C GLU A 95 -0.62 -3.19 -29.54
N MET A 96 -0.71 -2.72 -30.78
CA MET A 96 -1.45 -1.51 -31.11
C MET A 96 -2.95 -1.81 -30.96
N VAL A 97 -3.60 -1.17 -29.99
CA VAL A 97 -5.04 -1.33 -29.72
C VAL A 97 -5.83 -0.37 -30.61
N ASN A 98 -5.44 0.91 -30.61
CA ASN A 98 -6.03 1.94 -31.45
C ASN A 98 -4.95 2.61 -32.31
N ASP A 99 -5.11 2.52 -33.63
CA ASP A 99 -4.17 3.07 -34.61
C ASP A 99 -4.28 4.60 -34.77
N ALA A 100 -5.43 5.18 -34.43
CA ALA A 100 -5.62 6.61 -34.47
C ALA A 100 -6.50 7.04 -33.29
N VAL A 101 -5.93 7.87 -32.43
CA VAL A 101 -6.63 8.50 -31.32
C VAL A 101 -6.62 10.02 -31.52
N GLU A 102 -7.78 10.65 -31.41
CA GLU A 102 -7.94 12.08 -31.70
C GLU A 102 -8.34 12.89 -30.47
N ASN A 103 -9.11 12.28 -29.56
CA ASN A 103 -9.71 12.95 -28.40
C ASN A 103 -8.92 12.77 -27.10
N GLN A 104 -7.65 12.39 -27.18
CA GLN A 104 -6.80 12.21 -26.00
C GLN A 104 -5.58 13.13 -26.05
N ILE A 105 -5.38 13.84 -24.95
CA ILE A 105 -4.31 14.83 -24.79
C ILE A 105 -3.53 14.57 -23.51
N VAL A 106 -2.25 14.91 -23.52
CA VAL A 106 -1.39 14.88 -22.34
C VAL A 106 -1.22 16.30 -21.84
N VAL A 107 -1.64 16.54 -20.61
CA VAL A 107 -1.48 17.80 -19.91
C VAL A 107 -0.56 17.55 -18.73
N ALA A 108 0.56 18.26 -18.71
CA ALA A 108 1.46 18.28 -17.57
C ALA A 108 1.08 19.44 -16.64
N GLU A 109 1.26 19.22 -15.34
CA GLU A 109 1.09 20.23 -14.32
C GLU A 109 2.43 20.43 -13.60
N ARG A 110 2.79 21.69 -13.34
CA ARG A 110 3.91 22.02 -12.47
C ARG A 110 3.54 23.14 -11.49
N PRO A 111 4.18 23.23 -10.32
CA PRO A 111 4.09 24.39 -9.44
C PRO A 111 4.31 25.70 -10.22
N LYS A 112 3.48 26.72 -9.93
CA LYS A 112 3.65 28.03 -10.57
C LYS A 112 4.94 28.66 -10.05
N ASP A 113 5.94 28.70 -10.91
CA ASP A 113 7.19 29.39 -10.64
C ASP A 113 6.98 30.91 -10.75
N PRO A 114 7.18 31.68 -9.65
CA PRO A 114 7.00 33.14 -9.68
C PRO A 114 7.97 33.83 -10.65
N THR A 115 9.14 33.23 -10.92
CA THR A 115 10.16 33.79 -11.84
C THR A 115 9.74 33.71 -13.31
N LEU A 116 8.80 32.81 -13.63
CA LEU A 116 8.27 32.59 -14.97
C LEU A 116 6.91 33.28 -15.18
N SER A 117 6.47 34.10 -14.22
CA SER A 117 5.22 34.85 -14.30
C SER A 117 5.41 36.10 -15.16
N ALA A 118 4.74 36.16 -16.32
CA ALA A 118 4.78 37.31 -17.22
C ALA A 118 4.07 38.58 -16.68
N SER A 119 3.35 38.48 -15.55
CA SER A 119 2.62 39.59 -14.95
C SER A 119 3.43 40.30 -13.86
N THR A 120 3.60 41.61 -14.01
CA THR A 120 4.32 42.50 -13.08
C THR A 120 3.47 43.02 -11.91
N SER A 121 2.27 42.47 -11.70
CA SER A 121 1.37 42.94 -10.64
C SER A 121 1.84 42.50 -9.24
N ALA A 122 1.59 43.31 -8.22
CA ALA A 122 1.91 42.98 -6.83
C ALA A 122 1.24 41.67 -6.37
N ALA A 123 0.03 41.38 -6.87
CA ALA A 123 -0.66 40.11 -6.63
C ALA A 123 0.01 38.90 -7.31
N ALA A 124 0.78 39.10 -8.37
CA ALA A 124 1.57 38.07 -9.02
C ALA A 124 2.92 37.81 -8.34
N ALA A 125 3.43 38.78 -7.58
CA ALA A 125 4.61 38.63 -6.73
C ALA A 125 4.31 37.82 -5.45
N THR A 126 3.05 37.73 -5.04
CA THR A 126 2.65 36.90 -3.89
C THR A 126 2.72 35.41 -4.25
N THR A 127 3.63 34.69 -3.62
CA THR A 127 3.83 33.24 -3.81
C THR A 127 2.66 32.43 -3.25
N ASN A 128 1.73 32.02 -4.12
CA ASN A 128 0.68 31.08 -3.78
C ASN A 128 1.18 29.63 -3.94
N THR A 129 1.36 28.93 -2.82
CA THR A 129 1.87 27.54 -2.79
C THR A 129 0.96 26.53 -3.50
N ARG A 130 -0.32 26.86 -3.68
CA ARG A 130 -1.32 26.03 -4.38
C ARG A 130 -1.42 26.37 -5.87
N ALA A 131 -0.84 27.47 -6.35
CA ALA A 131 -0.89 27.83 -7.75
C ALA A 131 -0.08 26.85 -8.61
N ARG A 132 -0.62 26.52 -9.79
CA ARG A 132 -0.08 25.55 -10.74
C ARG A 132 -0.14 26.12 -12.15
N THR A 133 0.85 25.82 -12.96
CA THR A 133 0.82 26.10 -14.40
C THR A 133 0.61 24.79 -15.13
N THR A 134 -0.44 24.72 -15.94
CA THR A 134 -0.71 23.60 -16.83
C THR A 134 -0.03 23.83 -18.17
N ILE A 135 0.52 22.76 -18.74
CA ILE A 135 1.23 22.78 -20.02
C ILE A 135 0.65 21.68 -20.88
N LEU A 136 0.08 22.04 -22.03
CA LEU A 136 -0.28 21.05 -23.05
C LEU A 136 1.01 20.43 -23.57
N THR A 137 1.23 19.14 -23.31
CA THR A 137 2.48 18.43 -23.64
C THR A 137 2.39 17.76 -25.01
N GLY A 138 1.24 17.20 -25.36
CA GLY A 138 1.07 16.54 -26.64
C GLY A 138 -0.30 15.91 -26.84
N ARG A 139 -0.52 15.37 -28.04
CA ARG A 139 -1.71 14.59 -28.40
C ARG A 139 -1.32 13.11 -28.52
N ILE A 140 -2.15 12.23 -27.96
CA ILE A 140 -1.93 10.79 -28.07
C ILE A 140 -2.32 10.37 -29.48
N LYS A 141 -1.39 9.78 -30.22
CA LYS A 141 -1.64 9.29 -31.59
C LYS A 141 -2.09 7.83 -31.59
N HIS A 142 -1.47 7.03 -30.74
CA HIS A 142 -1.62 5.58 -30.70
C HIS A 142 -1.81 5.10 -29.27
N GLU A 143 -2.71 4.14 -29.08
CA GLU A 143 -2.84 3.38 -27.83
C GLU A 143 -2.31 1.97 -28.02
N CYS A 144 -1.46 1.55 -27.08
CA CYS A 144 -0.82 0.26 -27.10
C CYS A 144 -1.02 -0.48 -25.78
N ASN A 145 -1.01 -1.81 -25.84
CA ASN A 145 -0.98 -2.68 -24.68
C ASN A 145 0.27 -3.57 -24.72
N LEU A 146 1.06 -3.53 -23.65
CA LEU A 146 2.26 -4.32 -23.54
C LEU A 146 1.92 -5.69 -22.95
N ARG A 147 2.09 -6.75 -23.74
CA ARG A 147 1.77 -8.14 -23.36
C ARG A 147 3.05 -8.95 -23.20
N PRO A 148 3.24 -9.68 -22.08
CA PRO A 148 4.36 -10.59 -21.95
C PRO A 148 4.33 -11.67 -23.04
N ALA A 149 5.47 -12.00 -23.63
CA ALA A 149 5.56 -13.14 -24.51
C ALA A 149 5.24 -14.44 -23.74
N PHE A 150 4.48 -15.35 -24.34
CA PHE A 150 4.01 -16.57 -23.68
C PHE A 150 5.12 -17.64 -23.59
N SER A 151 6.13 -17.39 -22.75
CA SER A 151 7.26 -18.29 -22.49
C SER A 151 6.99 -19.27 -21.34
N ALA A 152 7.81 -20.31 -21.24
CA ALA A 152 7.77 -21.22 -20.09
C ALA A 152 8.09 -20.50 -18.76
N SER A 153 9.01 -19.52 -18.78
CA SER A 153 9.32 -18.67 -17.62
C SER A 153 8.10 -17.86 -17.17
N TYR A 154 7.39 -17.24 -18.11
CA TYR A 154 6.17 -16.48 -17.83
C TYR A 154 5.06 -17.35 -17.23
N ARG A 155 4.88 -18.59 -17.69
CA ARG A 155 3.90 -19.53 -17.10
C ARG A 155 4.25 -19.87 -15.64
N LYS A 156 5.53 -20.09 -15.34
CA LYS A 156 6.00 -20.32 -13.97
C LYS A 156 5.71 -19.11 -13.09
N GLN A 157 5.99 -17.91 -13.60
CA GLN A 157 5.72 -16.64 -12.92
C GLN A 157 4.22 -16.43 -12.64
N MET A 158 3.36 -16.66 -13.62
CA MET A 158 1.90 -16.57 -13.47
C MET A 158 1.41 -17.49 -12.35
N ARG A 159 1.92 -18.73 -12.28
CA ARG A 159 1.58 -19.67 -11.21
C ARG A 159 2.03 -19.18 -9.83
N GLU A 160 3.26 -18.67 -9.73
CA GLU A 160 3.81 -18.14 -8.47
C GLU A 160 3.04 -16.90 -7.99
N ARG A 161 2.66 -16.01 -8.90
CA ARG A 161 1.82 -14.84 -8.58
C ARG A 161 0.43 -15.24 -8.15
N HIS A 162 -0.21 -16.13 -8.90
CA HIS A 162 -1.53 -16.63 -8.55
C HIS A 162 -1.51 -17.28 -7.16
N ARG A 163 -0.46 -18.07 -6.85
CA ARG A 163 -0.24 -18.60 -5.50
C ARG A 163 -0.12 -17.49 -4.46
N LYS A 164 0.77 -16.49 -4.67
CA LYS A 164 1.00 -15.39 -3.72
C LYS A 164 -0.24 -14.54 -3.46
N TYR A 165 -1.04 -14.26 -4.49
CA TYR A 165 -2.26 -13.46 -4.34
C TYR A 165 -3.40 -14.24 -3.73
N ASN A 166 -3.52 -15.54 -4.02
CA ASN A 166 -4.60 -16.36 -3.50
C ASN A 166 -4.28 -16.99 -2.15
N THR A 167 -3.02 -16.94 -1.68
CA THR A 167 -2.70 -17.31 -0.29
C THR A 167 -3.28 -16.25 0.64
N PRO A 168 -4.25 -16.59 1.50
CA PRO A 168 -4.89 -15.62 2.38
C PRO A 168 -3.89 -15.13 3.45
N MET A 169 -3.72 -13.81 3.56
CA MET A 169 -2.80 -13.20 4.54
C MET A 169 -3.28 -13.33 5.99
N ARG A 170 -4.59 -13.48 6.19
CA ARG A 170 -5.21 -13.72 7.50
C ARG A 170 -5.92 -15.05 7.44
N GLN A 171 -5.51 -15.97 8.29
CA GLN A 171 -6.21 -17.24 8.51
C GLN A 171 -6.85 -17.18 9.87
N ILE A 172 -8.12 -17.58 9.95
CA ILE A 172 -8.76 -17.87 11.22
C ILE A 172 -7.99 -19.06 11.79
N ARG A 173 -7.25 -18.85 12.88
CA ARG A 173 -6.68 -19.96 13.65
C ARG A 173 -7.74 -20.44 14.61
N MET A 174 -7.90 -21.76 14.68
CA MET A 174 -8.65 -22.36 15.76
C MET A 174 -7.90 -22.07 17.06
N ILE A 175 -8.61 -21.59 18.08
CA ILE A 175 -8.02 -21.25 19.38
C ILE A 175 -7.38 -22.48 20.07
N GLU A 176 -7.77 -23.68 19.65
CA GLU A 176 -7.15 -24.97 20.03
C GLU A 176 -5.69 -25.09 19.52
N ASP A 177 -5.41 -24.56 18.33
CA ASP A 177 -4.08 -24.58 17.70
C ASP A 177 -3.17 -23.44 18.20
N ALA A 178 -3.73 -22.48 18.93
CA ALA A 178 -3.02 -21.31 19.45
C ALA A 178 -2.27 -21.59 20.77
N GLY A 179 -2.25 -22.85 21.23
CA GLY A 179 -1.51 -23.24 22.44
C GLY A 179 -2.07 -22.64 23.74
N VAL A 180 -3.37 -22.30 23.76
CA VAL A 180 -4.01 -21.75 24.97
C VAL A 180 -3.96 -22.81 26.08
N VAL A 181 -3.37 -22.44 27.22
CA VAL A 181 -3.24 -23.30 28.40
C VAL A 181 -4.63 -23.77 28.83
N GLY A 182 -4.87 -25.09 28.77
CA GLY A 182 -6.16 -25.72 29.12
C GLY A 182 -6.99 -26.26 27.95
N GLY A 183 -6.51 -26.16 26.70
CA GLY A 183 -7.17 -26.74 25.52
C GLY A 183 -8.61 -26.28 25.33
N ARG A 184 -9.51 -27.15 24.82
CA ARG A 184 -10.95 -26.86 24.67
C ARG A 184 -11.62 -26.37 25.96
N GLY A 185 -11.16 -26.83 27.12
CA GLY A 185 -11.68 -26.43 28.43
C GLY A 185 -11.28 -25.01 28.85
N GLY A 186 -10.09 -24.54 28.44
CA GLY A 186 -9.63 -23.16 28.65
C GLY A 186 -10.42 -22.15 27.80
N VAL A 187 -10.75 -22.53 26.56
CA VAL A 187 -11.56 -21.72 25.64
C VAL A 187 -12.96 -21.45 26.19
N ASN A 188 -13.62 -22.49 26.71
CA ASN A 188 -14.97 -22.34 27.29
C ASN A 188 -14.96 -21.46 28.57
N ARG A 189 -13.81 -21.36 29.26
CA ARG A 189 -13.61 -20.47 30.42
C ARG A 189 -13.37 -19.01 30.04
N LEU A 190 -12.80 -18.75 28.87
CA LEU A 190 -12.67 -17.38 28.33
C LEU A 190 -14.04 -16.81 27.94
N THR A 191 -14.91 -17.64 27.35
CA THR A 191 -16.28 -17.27 26.97
C THR A 191 -17.19 -17.02 28.17
N SER A 192 -16.96 -17.70 29.30
CA SER A 192 -17.80 -17.57 30.50
C SER A 192 -17.38 -16.44 31.44
N SER A 193 -16.48 -15.53 31.04
CA SER A 193 -15.92 -14.43 31.87
C SER A 193 -15.22 -14.87 33.17
N VAL A 194 -15.16 -16.17 33.45
CA VAL A 194 -14.43 -16.79 34.56
C VAL A 194 -13.14 -17.39 33.99
N GLY A 195 -12.36 -16.55 33.32
CA GLY A 195 -11.08 -16.91 32.74
C GLY A 195 -10.02 -17.16 33.80
N VAL A 196 -9.03 -17.99 33.45
CA VAL A 196 -7.81 -18.26 34.21
C VAL A 196 -7.12 -16.91 34.52
N GLY A 197 -7.17 -16.48 35.78
CA GLY A 197 -6.78 -15.12 36.19
C GLY A 197 -7.90 -14.31 36.87
N ALA A 198 -8.84 -14.99 37.55
CA ALA A 198 -9.99 -14.47 38.30
C ALA A 198 -9.68 -13.45 39.44
N GLY A 199 -8.52 -12.81 39.43
CA GLY A 199 -8.17 -11.70 40.32
C GLY A 199 -7.44 -10.52 39.66
N GLY A 200 -7.06 -10.57 38.38
CA GLY A 200 -6.11 -9.59 37.83
C GLY A 200 -6.44 -8.96 36.47
N ALA A 201 -7.22 -9.61 35.60
CA ALA A 201 -7.30 -9.19 34.19
C ALA A 201 -8.07 -7.87 33.93
N PHE A 202 -8.91 -7.42 34.87
CA PHE A 202 -9.69 -6.17 34.74
C PHE A 202 -9.55 -5.23 35.95
N GLY A 203 -8.66 -5.52 36.91
CA GLY A 203 -8.51 -4.72 38.12
C GLY A 203 -8.02 -3.29 37.89
N ASP A 204 -7.40 -3.03 36.73
CA ASP A 204 -6.83 -1.74 36.38
C ASP A 204 -7.80 -0.83 35.59
N LEU A 205 -8.87 -1.40 35.02
CA LEU A 205 -9.84 -0.64 34.23
C LEU A 205 -10.87 0.08 35.12
N ILE A 206 -11.20 -0.49 36.28
CA ILE A 206 -12.12 0.12 37.26
C ILE A 206 -11.55 -0.08 38.66
N LYS A 207 -11.07 0.99 39.31
CA LYS A 207 -10.75 0.99 40.75
C LYS A 207 -12.04 0.81 41.55
N THR A 208 -12.36 -0.43 41.92
CA THR A 208 -13.44 -0.69 42.87
C THR A 208 -13.06 -0.11 44.23
N LYS A 209 -13.93 0.72 44.83
CA LYS A 209 -13.70 1.28 46.16
C LYS A 209 -13.40 0.14 47.16
N PRO A 210 -12.34 0.25 47.99
CA PRO A 210 -12.03 -0.77 48.97
C PRO A 210 -13.22 -0.94 49.91
N LYS A 211 -13.68 -2.18 50.06
CA LYS A 211 -14.72 -2.54 51.03
C LYS A 211 -14.20 -2.15 52.43
N GLN A 212 -14.92 -1.29 53.15
CA GLN A 212 -14.61 -0.96 54.54
C GLN A 212 -14.45 -2.26 55.35
N PRO A 213 -13.41 -2.38 56.18
CA PRO A 213 -13.19 -3.58 56.98
C PRO A 213 -14.41 -3.81 57.87
N LYS A 214 -14.91 -5.06 57.89
CA LYS A 214 -16.03 -5.46 58.76
C LYS A 214 -15.61 -5.31 60.22
N GLY A 215 -15.90 -4.15 60.81
CA GLY A 215 -15.70 -3.86 62.22
C GLY A 215 -16.54 -2.64 62.61
N ALA A 216 -17.50 -2.87 63.50
CA ALA A 216 -18.47 -1.89 64.02
C ALA A 216 -19.48 -1.35 62.99
N PHE A 217 -20.33 -2.23 62.46
CA PHE A 217 -21.66 -1.78 62.03
C PHE A 217 -22.44 -1.39 63.29
N GLU A 218 -22.73 -0.09 63.43
CA GLU A 218 -23.68 0.42 64.40
C GLU A 218 -25.09 -0.10 64.06
N HIS A 219 -25.38 -1.32 64.48
CA HIS A 219 -26.76 -1.77 64.65
C HIS A 219 -27.35 -1.01 65.84
N MET A 220 -27.71 0.26 65.59
CA MET A 220 -28.66 1.09 66.32
C MET A 220 -28.97 0.59 67.74
N THR A 221 -28.03 0.71 68.69
CA THR A 221 -28.38 0.60 70.11
C THR A 221 -29.33 1.75 70.39
N ARG A 222 -30.61 1.43 70.57
CA ARG A 222 -31.66 2.41 70.83
C ARG A 222 -31.26 3.22 72.07
N MET A 223 -30.90 4.48 71.87
CA MET A 223 -30.63 5.40 72.96
C MET A 223 -31.85 5.43 73.89
N PRO A 224 -31.65 5.42 75.24
CA PRO A 224 -32.75 5.54 76.19
C PRO A 224 -33.63 6.75 75.87
N ARG A 225 -34.96 6.60 75.94
CA ARG A 225 -35.92 7.61 75.47
C ARG A 225 -35.73 8.99 76.13
N ASN A 226 -35.34 9.02 77.39
CA ASN A 226 -35.03 10.25 78.12
C ASN A 226 -33.84 11.00 77.50
N GLN A 227 -32.74 10.30 77.23
CA GLN A 227 -31.56 10.90 76.59
C GLN A 227 -31.86 11.34 75.15
N LEU A 228 -32.67 10.57 74.43
CA LEU A 228 -33.10 10.94 73.08
C LEU A 228 -33.94 12.22 73.09
N LEU A 229 -34.89 12.37 74.02
CA LEU A 229 -35.72 13.57 74.11
C LEU A 229 -34.90 14.80 74.48
N ASP A 230 -33.97 14.70 75.42
CA ASP A 230 -33.08 15.82 75.77
C ASP A 230 -32.22 16.25 74.58
N ALA A 231 -31.62 15.30 73.84
CA ALA A 231 -30.83 15.58 72.65
C ALA A 231 -31.68 16.22 71.52
N ILE A 232 -32.91 15.72 71.32
CA ILE A 232 -33.86 16.29 70.36
C ILE A 232 -34.19 17.73 70.73
N PHE A 233 -34.54 18.03 71.98
CA PHE A 233 -34.84 19.40 72.39
C PHE A 233 -33.63 20.33 72.29
N LEU A 234 -32.41 19.83 72.49
CA LEU A 234 -31.17 20.58 72.26
C LEU A 234 -31.03 20.98 70.78
N HIS A 235 -31.18 20.04 69.86
CA HIS A 235 -31.10 20.32 68.43
C HIS A 235 -32.25 21.21 67.92
N PHE A 236 -33.45 21.11 68.50
CA PHE A 236 -34.55 22.03 68.18
C PHE A 236 -34.39 23.43 68.79
N ARG A 237 -33.55 23.60 69.82
CA ARG A 237 -33.13 24.93 70.31
C ARG A 237 -32.08 25.55 69.40
N GLU A 238 -31.17 24.75 68.86
CA GLU A 238 -30.15 25.21 67.90
C GLU A 238 -30.76 25.52 66.52
N SER A 239 -31.87 24.89 66.18
CA SER A 239 -32.60 25.11 64.93
C SER A 239 -33.91 25.89 65.16
N SER A 240 -33.82 27.15 65.64
CA SER A 240 -34.86 28.14 65.32
C SER A 240 -34.58 28.69 63.92
N ARG A 241 -35.63 28.99 63.14
CA ARG A 241 -35.58 29.67 61.83
C ARG A 241 -34.36 30.56 61.61
#